data_AF-A0A932FXK1-F1
#
_entry.id   AF-A0A932FXK1-F1
#
_cell.length_a   1.000
_cell.length_b   1.000
_cell.length_c   1.000
_cell.angle_alpha   90.00
_cell.angle_beta   90.00
_cell.angle_gamma   90.00
#
_symmetry.space_group_name_H-M   'P 1'
#
loop_
_entity.id
_entity.type
_entity.pdbx_description
1 polymer ?
#
loop_
_entity_poly.entity_id
_entity_poly.type
_entity_poly.pdbx_seq_one_letter_code
_entity_poly.pdbx_strand_id
1 'polypeptide(L)'
;MPGEKAPASSSARKLSPTEGGFLRVSRPNPIFERVRDEIQYTFGGPFPQSFCPLCGRRNASFEATFRCRLCWEMFLCRGHQVGKEFICPVCAGSREEVEAARRLRQLEVEPPAGTYTEFGGEAVILGEPLSAEEEAEEEMVLVPAGEFLMGDDRRPVYVEAFYIDRYPVTNLQFRRFDPSHLFSPERAAYPATRWVSWYRARAYARWRGKRLPTEAEWEKAARGTDGRLFPWGNEFDPQCCNTKEGGVLGYTPVDRYPRGQSPYGCRDMAGNVMEWTADWFDETRSHRVVKGGSWDDFDYVTRCSNRQAYEHFYRMTMIIGFRCVRSL
;
A
#
# COMPACT_ATOMS: atom_id res chain seq x y z
N MET A 1 19.24 -58.63 64.66
CA MET A 1 20.02 -57.38 64.57
C MET A 1 19.41 -56.51 63.49
N PRO A 2 19.02 -55.26 63.80
CA PRO A 2 18.50 -54.29 62.83
C PRO A 2 19.61 -53.36 62.27
N GLY A 3 19.29 -52.64 61.19
CA GLY A 3 20.01 -51.45 60.71
C GLY A 3 20.76 -51.61 59.38
N GLU A 4 20.95 -50.56 58.57
CA GLU A 4 20.35 -49.22 58.61
C GLU A 4 20.46 -48.47 57.26
N LYS A 5 19.39 -47.73 56.88
CA LYS A 5 19.32 -46.44 56.14
C LYS A 5 20.25 -46.10 54.94
N ALA A 6 19.61 -45.90 53.77
CA ALA A 6 19.46 -44.63 53.00
C ALA A 6 20.72 -43.83 52.55
N PRO A 7 20.63 -42.75 51.73
CA PRO A 7 19.50 -42.14 51.00
C PRO A 7 19.71 -42.21 49.46
N ALA A 8 18.89 -41.67 48.53
CA ALA A 8 17.55 -41.07 48.49
C ALA A 8 16.98 -41.11 47.04
N SER A 9 15.74 -40.67 46.82
CA SER A 9 15.21 -40.25 45.51
C SER A 9 14.39 -38.96 45.64
N SER A 10 14.41 -38.12 44.61
CA SER A 10 13.96 -36.72 44.68
C SER A 10 12.44 -36.57 44.74
N SER A 11 11.94 -35.97 45.82
CA SER A 11 10.53 -35.58 45.96
C SER A 11 10.25 -34.24 45.25
N ALA A 12 9.55 -34.30 44.11
CA ALA A 12 8.98 -33.11 43.50
C ALA A 12 7.81 -32.58 44.35
N ARG A 13 8.01 -31.48 45.09
CA ARG A 13 6.92 -30.77 45.78
C ARG A 13 6.03 -30.07 44.74
N LYS A 14 4.72 -30.29 44.83
CA LYS A 14 3.71 -29.45 44.17
C LYS A 14 3.74 -28.04 44.77
N LEU A 15 3.60 -27.02 43.93
CA LEU A 15 3.13 -25.69 44.31
C LEU A 15 1.89 -25.33 43.48
N SER A 16 0.99 -24.56 44.09
CA SER A 16 -0.38 -24.29 43.66
C SER A 16 -0.49 -23.06 42.75
N PRO A 17 -1.58 -22.91 41.97
CA PRO A 17 -1.74 -21.79 41.04
C PRO A 17 -2.35 -20.56 41.74
N THR A 18 -1.61 -19.45 41.80
CA THR A 18 -2.12 -18.08 41.98
C THR A 18 -1.00 -17.07 41.71
N GLU A 19 -1.35 -15.83 41.38
CA GLU A 19 -0.45 -14.66 41.22
C GLU A 19 0.45 -14.61 39.96
N GLY A 20 -0.19 -14.57 38.78
CA GLY A 20 0.38 -13.94 37.58
C GLY A 20 -0.34 -12.61 37.32
N GLY A 21 0.31 -11.48 37.63
CA GLY A 21 -0.33 -10.16 37.60
C GLY A 21 -0.70 -9.66 36.20
N PHE A 22 -1.91 -9.09 36.07
CA PHE A 22 -2.30 -8.35 34.86
C PHE A 22 -1.48 -7.07 34.72
N LEU A 23 -0.73 -6.94 33.62
CA LEU A 23 -0.18 -5.65 33.19
C LEU A 23 -1.34 -4.74 32.76
N ARG A 24 -1.81 -3.89 33.68
CA ARG A 24 -2.64 -2.73 33.34
C ARG A 24 -1.82 -1.77 32.48
N VAL A 25 -2.13 -1.67 31.20
CA VAL A 25 -1.64 -0.58 30.35
C VAL A 25 -2.38 0.70 30.75
N SER A 26 -1.75 1.50 31.60
CA SER A 26 -2.29 2.76 32.12
C SER A 26 -1.74 3.98 31.37
N ARG A 27 -2.32 4.27 30.19
CA ARG A 27 -2.54 5.62 29.62
C ARG A 27 -3.26 5.53 28.26
N PRO A 28 -4.18 6.46 27.94
CA PRO A 28 -4.77 6.54 26.60
C PRO A 28 -3.74 7.01 25.55
N ASN A 29 -3.90 6.57 24.31
CA ASN A 29 -3.10 7.02 23.18
C ASN A 29 -3.48 8.48 22.84
N PRO A 30 -2.53 9.45 22.79
CA PRO A 30 -2.84 10.87 22.59
C PRO A 30 -3.42 11.22 21.20
N ILE A 31 -3.40 10.28 20.24
CA ILE A 31 -4.10 10.43 18.95
C ILE A 31 -5.63 10.32 19.14
N PHE A 32 -6.09 9.54 20.12
CA PHE A 32 -7.51 9.20 20.30
C PHE A 32 -8.38 10.35 20.79
N GLU A 33 -7.80 11.36 21.46
CA GLU A 33 -8.56 12.51 21.97
C GLU A 33 -8.74 13.63 20.92
N ARG A 34 -7.87 13.73 19.92
CA ARG A 34 -7.90 14.86 18.94
C ARG A 34 -9.02 14.79 17.91
N VAL A 35 -9.51 13.60 17.58
CA VAL A 35 -10.46 13.35 16.46
C VAL A 35 -11.85 12.91 16.92
N ARG A 36 -12.16 13.03 18.22
CA ARG A 36 -13.46 12.61 18.78
C ARG A 36 -14.63 13.50 18.33
N ASP A 37 -14.37 14.79 18.16
CA ASP A 37 -15.43 15.82 18.11
C ASP A 37 -15.66 16.38 16.69
N GLU A 38 -14.95 15.88 15.66
CA GLU A 38 -15.04 16.33 14.25
C GLU A 38 -16.13 15.62 13.42
N ILE A 39 -16.99 14.81 14.04
CA ILE A 39 -18.02 14.02 13.34
C ILE A 39 -19.31 14.83 13.18
N GLN A 40 -19.48 15.49 12.03
CA GLN A 40 -20.78 15.97 11.58
C GLN A 40 -21.51 14.92 10.71
N TYR A 41 -22.82 14.79 10.93
CA TYR A 41 -23.70 13.88 10.20
C TYR A 41 -24.53 14.64 9.16
N THR A 42 -24.59 14.14 7.92
CA THR A 42 -25.55 14.59 6.90
C THR A 42 -26.24 13.39 6.25
N PHE A 43 -27.58 13.38 6.29
CA PHE A 43 -28.44 12.38 5.66
C PHE A 43 -29.01 12.89 4.34
N GLY A 44 -29.23 11.99 3.37
CA GLY A 44 -30.15 12.22 2.24
C GLY A 44 -29.67 11.67 0.88
N GLY A 45 -30.53 10.91 0.20
CA GLY A 45 -30.29 10.44 -1.18
C GLY A 45 -31.10 9.19 -1.55
N PRO A 46 -32.00 9.21 -2.56
CA PRO A 46 -32.96 8.13 -2.79
C PRO A 46 -32.47 7.11 -3.84
N PHE A 47 -32.24 5.86 -3.42
CA PHE A 47 -32.07 4.71 -4.34
C PHE A 47 -33.25 3.73 -4.21
N PRO A 48 -34.07 3.54 -5.25
CA PRO A 48 -35.25 2.68 -5.16
C PRO A 48 -34.89 1.20 -5.05
N GLN A 49 -35.19 0.61 -3.90
CA GLN A 49 -35.34 -0.85 -3.67
C GLN A 49 -34.19 -1.74 -4.18
N SER A 50 -32.95 -1.35 -3.88
CA SER A 50 -31.78 -2.20 -4.13
C SER A 50 -31.86 -3.53 -3.36
N PHE A 51 -31.81 -4.65 -4.08
CA PHE A 51 -31.46 -5.94 -3.50
C PHE A 51 -29.96 -5.94 -3.15
N CYS A 52 -29.57 -6.56 -2.04
CA CYS A 52 -28.16 -6.69 -1.69
C CYS A 52 -27.45 -7.63 -2.70
N PRO A 53 -26.40 -7.19 -3.43
CA PRO A 53 -25.78 -8.00 -4.49
C PRO A 53 -25.05 -9.25 -3.96
N LEU A 54 -24.77 -9.33 -2.66
CA LEU A 54 -24.08 -10.47 -2.03
C LEU A 54 -25.03 -11.51 -1.41
N CYS A 55 -26.23 -11.11 -0.98
CA CYS A 55 -27.17 -12.03 -0.30
C CYS A 55 -28.56 -12.10 -0.94
N GLY A 56 -28.80 -11.37 -2.03
CA GLY A 56 -30.05 -11.40 -2.81
C GLY A 56 -31.30 -10.89 -2.09
N ARG A 57 -31.18 -10.42 -0.83
CA ARG A 57 -32.34 -9.95 -0.05
C ARG A 57 -32.70 -8.50 -0.40
N ARG A 58 -34.00 -8.23 -0.50
CA ARG A 58 -34.56 -6.88 -0.70
C ARG A 58 -34.33 -6.06 0.57
N ASN A 59 -33.72 -4.88 0.47
CA ASN A 59 -33.61 -3.96 1.60
C ASN A 59 -35.01 -3.45 1.98
N ALA A 60 -35.46 -3.74 3.21
CA ALA A 60 -36.78 -3.38 3.70
C ALA A 60 -36.84 -2.01 4.39
N SER A 61 -35.71 -1.42 4.77
CA SER A 61 -35.64 -0.05 5.33
C SER A 61 -34.32 0.63 4.99
N PHE A 62 -34.35 1.96 4.85
CA PHE A 62 -33.23 2.82 4.45
C PHE A 62 -32.26 3.16 5.61
N GLU A 63 -32.51 2.68 6.82
CA GLU A 63 -32.10 3.35 8.06
C GLU A 63 -30.78 2.83 8.70
N ALA A 64 -29.94 2.10 7.96
CA ALA A 64 -28.69 1.57 8.50
C ALA A 64 -27.54 1.54 7.47
N THR A 65 -26.93 2.70 7.23
CA THR A 65 -25.60 2.82 6.62
C THR A 65 -24.51 2.59 7.66
N PHE A 66 -23.55 1.71 7.35
CA PHE A 66 -22.40 1.42 8.21
C PHE A 66 -21.12 1.94 7.56
N ARG A 67 -20.28 2.64 8.31
CA ARG A 67 -18.96 3.11 7.85
C ARG A 67 -17.87 2.14 8.31
N CYS A 68 -17.09 1.60 7.39
CA CYS A 68 -15.98 0.71 7.73
C CYS A 68 -14.90 1.48 8.49
N ARG A 69 -14.48 1.00 9.68
CA ARG A 69 -13.40 1.65 10.45
C ARG A 69 -12.01 1.51 9.80
N LEU A 70 -11.84 0.59 8.85
CA LEU A 70 -10.57 0.31 8.16
C LEU A 70 -10.46 1.05 6.82
N CYS A 71 -11.44 0.85 5.91
CA CYS A 71 -11.43 1.48 4.58
C CYS A 71 -12.23 2.78 4.48
N TRP A 72 -13.02 3.15 5.50
CA TRP A 72 -13.84 4.36 5.59
C TRP A 72 -15.02 4.48 4.60
N GLU A 73 -15.19 3.48 3.73
CA GLU A 73 -16.34 3.29 2.84
C GLU A 73 -17.66 3.03 3.60
N MET A 74 -18.77 3.43 3.00
CA MET A 74 -20.12 3.17 3.51
C MET A 74 -20.78 1.96 2.82
N PHE A 75 -21.47 1.12 3.59
CA PHE A 75 -22.20 -0.04 3.07
C PHE A 75 -23.54 -0.27 3.79
N LEU A 76 -24.44 -1.00 3.12
CA LEU A 76 -25.82 -1.29 3.54
C LEU A 76 -26.05 -2.80 3.66
N CYS A 77 -26.19 -3.36 4.88
CA CYS A 77 -26.98 -4.59 5.15
C CYS A 77 -26.99 -4.95 6.65
N ARG A 78 -28.09 -5.51 7.17
CA ARG A 78 -28.14 -6.20 8.49
C ARG A 78 -27.50 -7.61 8.50
N GLY A 79 -27.17 -8.18 7.34
CA GLY A 79 -27.01 -9.63 7.16
C GLY A 79 -25.60 -10.23 7.36
N HIS A 80 -24.54 -9.42 7.43
CA HIS A 80 -23.16 -9.92 7.55
C HIS A 80 -22.66 -9.87 9.00
N GLN A 81 -23.20 -10.76 9.84
CA GLN A 81 -22.69 -11.01 11.18
C GLN A 81 -21.91 -12.32 11.22
N VAL A 82 -20.68 -12.26 11.75
CA VAL A 82 -20.00 -13.43 12.34
C VAL A 82 -19.86 -13.14 13.82
N GLY A 83 -20.73 -13.76 14.63
CA GLY A 83 -20.90 -13.35 16.03
C GLY A 83 -21.59 -11.99 16.15
N LYS A 84 -20.99 -11.04 16.87
CA LYS A 84 -21.55 -9.69 17.12
C LYS A 84 -21.02 -8.60 16.19
N GLU A 85 -20.10 -8.92 15.28
CA GLU A 85 -19.39 -7.93 14.46
C GLU A 85 -19.83 -7.95 13.00
N PHE A 86 -19.81 -6.78 12.37
CA PHE A 86 -20.25 -6.57 10.98
C PHE A 86 -19.07 -6.64 10.00
N ILE A 87 -19.19 -7.47 8.96
CA ILE A 87 -18.14 -7.62 7.94
C ILE A 87 -18.35 -6.60 6.80
N CYS A 88 -17.32 -5.81 6.50
CA CYS A 88 -17.32 -4.86 5.39
C CYS A 88 -17.03 -5.59 4.05
N PRO A 89 -17.87 -5.45 3.01
CA PRO A 89 -17.69 -6.16 1.74
C PRO A 89 -16.45 -5.73 0.94
N VAL A 90 -15.90 -4.54 1.20
CA VAL A 90 -14.65 -4.04 0.57
C VAL A 90 -13.40 -4.63 1.25
N CYS A 91 -13.56 -5.20 2.45
CA CYS A 91 -12.48 -5.79 3.25
C CYS A 91 -12.75 -7.26 3.60
N ALA A 92 -13.76 -7.88 2.98
CA ALA A 92 -14.25 -9.20 3.37
C ALA A 92 -13.28 -10.28 2.88
N GLY A 93 -12.37 -10.71 3.76
CA GLY A 93 -11.49 -11.86 3.51
C GLY A 93 -12.31 -13.08 3.11
N SER A 94 -11.87 -13.75 2.06
CA SER A 94 -12.50 -14.96 1.54
C SER A 94 -12.42 -16.09 2.56
N ARG A 95 -13.39 -17.01 2.48
CA ARG A 95 -13.45 -18.20 3.33
C ARG A 95 -12.19 -19.07 3.21
N GLU A 96 -11.54 -19.02 2.05
CA GLU A 96 -10.30 -19.74 1.73
C GLU A 96 -9.08 -19.11 2.40
N GLU A 97 -9.01 -17.78 2.52
CA GLU A 97 -7.94 -17.07 3.24
C GLU A 97 -8.00 -17.34 4.76
N VAL A 98 -9.19 -17.44 5.34
CA VAL A 98 -9.36 -17.82 6.76
C VAL A 98 -8.91 -19.27 7.02
N GLU A 99 -9.13 -20.18 6.06
CA GLU A 99 -8.63 -21.57 6.16
C GLU A 99 -7.12 -21.66 5.88
N ALA A 100 -6.57 -20.84 4.99
CA ALA A 100 -5.13 -20.73 4.77
C ALA A 100 -4.41 -20.19 6.02
N ALA A 101 -4.94 -19.13 6.65
CA ALA A 101 -4.41 -18.59 7.91
C ALA A 101 -4.49 -19.61 9.06
N ARG A 102 -5.51 -20.47 9.10
CA ARG A 102 -5.59 -21.59 10.07
C ARG A 102 -4.54 -22.66 9.82
N ARG A 103 -4.25 -23.02 8.56
CA ARG A 103 -3.16 -23.96 8.22
C ARG A 103 -1.79 -23.38 8.58
N LEU A 104 -1.58 -22.09 8.32
CA LEU A 104 -0.35 -21.39 8.72
C LEU A 104 -0.19 -21.29 10.24
N ARG A 105 -1.27 -21.24 11.03
CA ARG A 105 -1.22 -21.34 12.51
C ARG A 105 -0.99 -22.75 13.05
N GLN A 106 -1.07 -23.79 12.23
CA GLN A 106 -0.76 -25.18 12.61
C GLN A 106 0.68 -25.58 12.28
N LEU A 107 1.38 -24.75 11.49
CA LEU A 107 2.82 -24.79 11.33
C LEU A 107 3.40 -23.79 12.33
N GLU A 108 4.16 -24.26 13.32
CA GLU A 108 4.78 -23.41 14.35
C GLU A 108 5.94 -22.59 13.76
N VAL A 109 5.59 -21.58 12.96
CA VAL A 109 6.48 -20.49 12.59
C VAL A 109 5.96 -19.25 13.30
N GLU A 110 6.56 -18.93 14.45
CA GLU A 110 6.24 -17.68 15.15
C GLU A 110 6.50 -16.50 14.20
N PRO A 111 5.50 -15.62 13.97
CA PRO A 111 5.70 -14.46 13.14
C PRO A 111 6.55 -13.45 13.95
N PRO A 112 7.55 -12.78 13.33
CA PRO A 112 8.57 -12.04 14.06
C PRO A 112 8.00 -10.84 14.81
N ALA A 113 8.56 -10.50 15.98
CA ALA A 113 8.04 -9.48 16.87
C ALA A 113 7.77 -8.13 16.15
N GLY A 114 6.52 -7.69 16.13
CA GLY A 114 6.06 -6.44 15.53
C GLY A 114 4.56 -6.24 15.67
N THR A 115 4.07 -5.03 15.42
CA THR A 115 2.63 -4.74 15.37
C THR A 115 2.05 -5.02 13.99
N TYR A 116 0.94 -5.76 13.91
CA TYR A 116 0.32 -6.17 12.64
C TYR A 116 -0.90 -5.32 12.29
N THR A 117 -1.09 -5.02 11.01
CA THR A 117 -2.34 -4.46 10.48
C THR A 117 -2.74 -5.14 9.17
N GLU A 118 -4.04 -5.37 8.98
CA GLU A 118 -4.57 -5.97 7.76
C GLU A 118 -4.97 -4.89 6.74
N PHE A 119 -4.38 -4.95 5.55
CA PHE A 119 -4.72 -4.09 4.42
C PHE A 119 -5.18 -4.95 3.24
N GLY A 120 -6.47 -4.91 2.91
CA GLY A 120 -7.03 -5.60 1.75
C GLY A 120 -6.88 -7.12 1.76
N GLY A 121 -6.94 -7.74 2.96
CA GLY A 121 -6.74 -9.18 3.15
C GLY A 121 -5.28 -9.58 3.44
N GLU A 122 -4.33 -8.65 3.30
CA GLU A 122 -2.91 -8.92 3.57
C GLU A 122 -2.52 -8.42 4.96
N ALA A 123 -1.99 -9.32 5.80
CA ALA A 123 -1.34 -8.94 7.05
C ALA A 123 0.01 -8.28 6.75
N VAL A 124 0.23 -7.09 7.30
CA VAL A 124 1.47 -6.33 7.15
C VAL A 124 2.05 -6.04 8.52
N ILE A 125 3.35 -6.35 8.69
CA ILE A 125 4.13 -5.94 9.85
C ILE A 125 4.38 -4.44 9.72
N LEU A 126 4.07 -3.67 10.76
CA LEU A 126 4.45 -2.27 10.85
C LEU A 126 5.78 -2.17 11.61
N GLY A 127 6.77 -1.55 10.97
CA GLY A 127 7.99 -1.08 11.61
C GLY A 127 7.76 0.06 12.59
N GLU A 128 8.77 0.32 13.42
CA GLU A 128 8.77 1.40 14.41
C GLU A 128 8.69 2.79 13.76
N PRO A 129 8.28 3.84 14.50
CA PRO A 129 8.29 5.21 13.98
C PRO A 129 9.70 5.64 13.56
N LEU A 130 9.77 6.39 12.46
CA LEU A 130 11.02 6.85 11.88
C LEU A 130 11.70 7.93 12.75
N SER A 131 13.03 7.99 12.66
CA SER A 131 13.80 9.12 13.16
C SER A 131 13.72 10.33 12.20
N ALA A 132 13.98 11.53 12.71
CA ALA A 132 13.99 12.76 11.90
C ALA A 132 15.04 12.74 10.77
N GLU A 133 16.10 11.96 10.93
CA GLU A 133 17.15 11.76 9.92
C GLU A 133 16.61 10.89 8.76
N GLU A 134 15.80 9.86 9.03
CA GLU A 134 15.15 9.01 8.02
C GLU A 134 13.93 9.65 7.36
N GLU A 135 13.37 10.72 7.95
CA GLU A 135 12.44 11.63 7.28
C GLU A 135 13.17 12.58 6.32
N ALA A 136 14.38 13.05 6.69
CA ALA A 136 15.21 13.90 5.84
C ALA A 136 15.83 13.15 4.64
N GLU A 137 16.00 11.83 4.72
CA GLU A 137 16.40 10.97 3.59
C GLU A 137 15.35 10.88 2.47
N GLU A 138 14.08 11.28 2.70
CA GLU A 138 13.04 11.24 1.67
C GLU A 138 12.99 12.52 0.83
N GLU A 139 13.80 12.55 -0.23
CA GLU A 139 13.74 13.62 -1.23
C GLU A 139 12.39 13.58 -2.00
N MET A 140 11.51 14.52 -1.65
CA MET A 140 10.29 14.82 -2.41
C MET A 140 10.46 16.11 -3.21
N VAL A 141 9.90 16.15 -4.42
CA VAL A 141 9.86 17.34 -5.27
C VAL A 141 8.47 17.97 -5.28
N LEU A 142 8.42 19.31 -5.36
CA LEU A 142 7.17 20.06 -5.45
C LEU A 142 6.68 20.08 -6.90
N VAL A 143 5.45 19.63 -7.13
CA VAL A 143 4.70 19.85 -8.37
C VAL A 143 3.74 21.03 -8.13
N PRO A 144 3.92 22.18 -8.81
CA PRO A 144 3.06 23.35 -8.61
C PRO A 144 1.61 23.10 -9.03
N ALA A 145 0.67 23.82 -8.40
CA ALA A 145 -0.73 23.85 -8.81
C ALA A 145 -0.87 24.41 -10.23
N GLY A 146 -1.88 23.96 -10.96
CA GLY A 146 -2.15 24.45 -12.32
C GLY A 146 -2.65 23.38 -13.29
N GLU A 147 -3.00 23.85 -14.48
CA GLU A 147 -3.43 23.02 -15.60
C GLU A 147 -2.25 22.30 -16.26
N PHE A 148 -2.50 21.09 -16.75
CA PHE A 148 -1.59 20.36 -17.64
C PHE A 148 -2.39 19.61 -18.72
N LEU A 149 -1.71 19.26 -19.81
CA LEU A 149 -2.28 18.46 -20.90
C LEU A 149 -2.16 16.96 -20.56
N MET A 150 -3.26 16.36 -20.11
CA MET A 150 -3.35 14.95 -19.74
C MET A 150 -3.67 14.05 -20.94
N GLY A 151 -3.19 12.81 -20.94
CA GLY A 151 -3.51 11.79 -21.94
C GLY A 151 -2.83 12.00 -23.30
N ASP A 152 -3.15 11.12 -24.24
CA ASP A 152 -2.75 11.27 -25.64
C ASP A 152 -3.63 12.29 -26.39
N ASP A 153 -4.87 12.49 -25.92
CA ASP A 153 -5.80 13.52 -26.38
C ASP A 153 -5.43 14.93 -25.89
N ARG A 154 -4.44 15.04 -24.99
CA ARG A 154 -3.93 16.30 -24.42
C ARG A 154 -5.04 17.14 -23.79
N ARG A 155 -5.99 16.47 -23.13
CA ARG A 155 -7.11 17.13 -22.45
C ARG A 155 -6.61 18.00 -21.30
N PRO A 156 -7.00 19.28 -21.22
CA PRO A 156 -6.69 20.13 -20.08
C PRO A 156 -7.26 19.57 -18.78
N VAL A 157 -6.41 19.42 -17.77
CA VAL A 157 -6.78 18.99 -16.41
C VAL A 157 -6.05 19.86 -15.40
N TYR A 158 -6.79 20.46 -14.47
CA TYR A 158 -6.21 21.16 -13.33
C TYR A 158 -5.87 20.17 -12.21
N VAL A 159 -4.65 20.31 -11.66
CA VAL A 159 -4.20 19.54 -10.49
C VAL A 159 -3.62 20.53 -9.49
N GLU A 160 -4.01 20.38 -8.22
CA GLU A 160 -3.48 21.16 -7.09
C GLU A 160 -1.97 20.98 -6.92
N ALA A 161 -1.37 21.77 -6.02
CA ALA A 161 0.03 21.60 -5.66
C ALA A 161 0.20 20.42 -4.69
N PHE A 162 1.24 19.62 -4.91
CA PHE A 162 1.58 18.47 -4.07
C PHE A 162 3.09 18.20 -4.10
N TYR A 163 3.59 17.51 -3.08
CA TYR A 163 4.89 16.87 -3.10
C TYR A 163 4.78 15.45 -3.63
N ILE A 164 5.73 15.00 -4.45
CA ILE A 164 5.88 13.61 -4.89
C ILE A 164 7.29 13.11 -4.60
N ASP A 165 7.44 11.84 -4.22
CA ASP A 165 8.76 11.24 -4.03
C ASP A 165 9.56 11.33 -5.35
N ARG A 166 10.80 11.81 -5.25
CA ARG A 166 11.67 11.96 -6.43
C ARG A 166 11.96 10.62 -7.10
N TYR A 167 12.02 9.55 -6.31
CA TYR A 167 12.36 8.20 -6.73
C TYR A 167 11.20 7.23 -6.42
N PRO A 168 11.10 6.08 -7.12
CA PRO A 168 10.31 4.95 -6.64
C PRO A 168 10.76 4.51 -5.23
N VAL A 169 9.83 4.00 -4.42
CA VAL A 169 10.16 3.48 -3.07
C VAL A 169 11.13 2.30 -3.21
N THR A 170 12.27 2.39 -2.54
CA THR A 170 13.34 1.39 -2.62
C THR A 170 13.12 0.19 -1.70
N ASN A 171 13.81 -0.92 -1.96
CA ASN A 171 13.77 -2.10 -1.12
C ASN A 171 14.18 -1.82 0.34
N LEU A 172 15.17 -0.95 0.56
CA LEU A 172 15.59 -0.55 1.91
C LEU A 172 14.49 0.24 2.64
N GLN A 173 13.91 1.25 1.97
CA GLN A 173 12.78 2.02 2.51
C GLN A 173 11.59 1.12 2.84
N PHE A 174 11.19 0.25 1.91
CA PHE A 174 10.07 -0.66 2.12
C PHE A 174 10.33 -1.69 3.22
N ARG A 175 11.57 -2.10 3.46
CA ARG A 175 11.91 -3.00 4.58
C ARG A 175 11.89 -2.32 5.95
N ARG A 176 12.09 -0.99 6.04
CA ARG A 176 11.83 -0.24 7.28
C ARG A 176 10.34 -0.32 7.66
N PHE A 177 9.45 -0.31 6.67
CA PHE A 177 8.01 -0.50 6.86
C PHE A 177 7.65 -1.96 7.19
N ASP A 178 8.08 -2.93 6.38
CA ASP A 178 7.85 -4.36 6.59
C ASP A 178 9.19 -5.11 6.71
N PRO A 179 9.65 -5.45 7.94
CA PRO A 179 10.89 -6.17 8.18
C PRO A 179 11.01 -7.53 7.48
N SER A 180 9.88 -8.14 7.07
CA SER A 180 9.85 -9.39 6.30
C SER A 180 10.15 -9.22 4.81
N HIS A 181 10.29 -7.98 4.31
CA HIS A 181 10.63 -7.71 2.92
C HIS A 181 12.05 -8.18 2.57
N LEU A 182 12.15 -9.28 1.83
CA LEU A 182 13.42 -9.91 1.47
C LEU A 182 13.96 -9.37 0.13
N PHE A 183 15.17 -8.83 0.20
CA PHE A 183 16.01 -8.44 -0.94
C PHE A 183 17.47 -8.78 -0.62
N SER A 184 18.31 -8.94 -1.64
CA SER A 184 19.75 -9.12 -1.48
C SER A 184 20.43 -7.76 -1.24
N PRO A 185 21.44 -7.63 -0.34
CA PRO A 185 21.91 -6.32 0.15
C PRO A 185 22.29 -5.31 -0.94
N GLU A 186 22.88 -5.77 -2.05
CA GLU A 186 23.24 -4.94 -3.20
C GLU A 186 22.04 -4.32 -3.93
N ARG A 187 20.82 -4.81 -3.67
CA ARG A 187 19.56 -4.28 -4.20
C ARG A 187 18.85 -3.29 -3.27
N ALA A 188 19.50 -2.82 -2.21
CA ALA A 188 18.95 -1.83 -1.27
C ALA A 188 18.32 -0.60 -1.95
N ALA A 189 19.02 -0.02 -2.93
CA ALA A 189 18.61 1.17 -3.68
C ALA A 189 17.76 0.88 -4.95
N TYR A 190 17.35 -0.37 -5.18
CA TYR A 190 16.47 -0.73 -6.29
C TYR A 190 15.00 -0.59 -5.85
N PRO A 191 14.04 -0.38 -6.77
CA PRO A 191 12.61 -0.35 -6.46
C PRO A 191 12.11 -1.58 -5.69
N ALA A 192 11.17 -1.36 -4.76
CA ALA A 192 10.43 -2.40 -4.07
C ALA A 192 9.25 -2.90 -4.93
N THR A 193 9.43 -4.04 -5.60
CA THR A 193 8.38 -4.68 -6.41
C THR A 193 7.87 -6.00 -5.82
N ARG A 194 8.78 -6.78 -5.23
CA ARG A 194 8.53 -8.18 -4.85
C ARG A 194 7.54 -8.22 -3.68
N TRP A 195 6.41 -8.90 -3.88
CA TRP A 195 5.31 -8.95 -2.90
C TRP A 195 4.71 -7.58 -2.55
N VAL A 196 4.80 -6.58 -3.45
CA VAL A 196 4.20 -5.26 -3.25
C VAL A 196 2.90 -5.16 -4.06
N SER A 197 1.79 -5.56 -3.43
CA SER A 197 0.44 -5.28 -3.91
C SER A 197 0.12 -3.79 -3.86
N TRP A 198 -0.96 -3.37 -4.52
CA TRP A 198 -1.51 -2.01 -4.36
C TRP A 198 -1.85 -1.70 -2.89
N TYR A 199 -2.35 -2.69 -2.14
CA TYR A 199 -2.69 -2.53 -0.72
C TYR A 199 -1.45 -2.28 0.14
N ARG A 200 -0.35 -3.00 -0.12
CA ARG A 200 0.93 -2.82 0.60
C ARG A 200 1.63 -1.52 0.21
N ALA A 201 1.58 -1.12 -1.06
CA ALA A 201 2.02 0.20 -1.52
C ALA A 201 1.25 1.34 -0.80
N ARG A 202 -0.08 1.24 -0.73
CA ARG A 202 -0.93 2.19 0.01
C ARG A 202 -0.69 2.16 1.52
N ALA A 203 -0.42 0.99 2.10
CA ALA A 203 -0.12 0.84 3.52
C ALA A 203 1.20 1.54 3.89
N TYR A 204 2.27 1.31 3.10
CA TYR A 204 3.54 2.05 3.22
C TYR A 204 3.29 3.55 3.15
N ALA A 205 2.58 4.01 2.12
CA ALA A 205 2.32 5.44 1.93
C ALA A 205 1.64 6.05 3.16
N ARG A 206 0.61 5.38 3.72
CA ARG A 206 -0.06 5.85 4.94
C ARG A 206 0.83 5.82 6.18
N TRP A 207 1.70 4.82 6.32
CA TRP A 207 2.68 4.74 7.41
C TRP A 207 3.68 5.91 7.34
N ARG A 208 4.07 6.37 6.15
CA ARG A 208 4.86 7.60 5.94
C ARG A 208 4.07 8.92 6.09
N GLY A 209 2.77 8.89 6.44
CA GLY A 209 1.92 10.09 6.43
C GLY A 209 1.62 10.64 5.02
N LYS A 210 1.80 9.81 3.99
CA LYS A 210 1.60 10.10 2.56
C LYS A 210 0.39 9.32 2.01
N ARG A 211 0.20 9.38 0.69
CA ARG A 211 -0.75 8.56 -0.10
C ARG A 211 -0.12 8.14 -1.43
N LEU A 212 -0.77 7.26 -2.18
CA LEU A 212 -0.41 7.04 -3.58
C LEU A 212 -0.83 8.25 -4.44
N PRO A 213 -0.09 8.58 -5.51
CA PRO A 213 -0.48 9.60 -6.47
C PRO A 213 -1.80 9.21 -7.16
N THR A 214 -2.60 10.18 -7.58
CA THR A 214 -3.60 9.92 -8.65
C THR A 214 -2.91 9.75 -9.99
N GLU A 215 -3.61 9.18 -10.98
CA GLU A 215 -3.12 9.10 -12.36
C GLU A 215 -2.76 10.49 -12.92
N ALA A 216 -3.59 11.50 -12.64
CA ALA A 216 -3.35 12.87 -13.08
C ALA A 216 -2.14 13.52 -12.39
N GLU A 217 -1.97 13.30 -11.08
CA GLU A 217 -0.79 13.77 -10.34
C GLU A 217 0.50 13.12 -10.85
N TRP A 218 0.49 11.79 -11.02
CA TRP A 218 1.63 11.04 -11.54
C TRP A 218 2.03 11.54 -12.93
N GLU A 219 1.04 11.72 -13.82
CA GLU A 219 1.32 12.11 -15.21
C GLU A 219 1.80 13.55 -15.32
N LYS A 220 1.19 14.49 -14.57
CA LYS A 220 1.70 15.86 -14.45
C LYS A 220 3.13 15.85 -13.92
N ALA A 221 3.41 15.08 -12.87
CA ALA A 221 4.75 14.94 -12.30
C ALA A 221 5.77 14.39 -13.32
N ALA A 222 5.34 13.54 -14.25
CA ALA A 222 6.17 12.96 -15.31
C ALA A 222 6.44 13.93 -16.46
N ARG A 223 5.41 14.60 -16.98
CA ARG A 223 5.48 15.34 -18.27
C ARG A 223 5.49 16.87 -18.14
N GLY A 224 5.28 17.43 -16.95
CA GLY A 224 5.08 18.88 -16.81
C GLY A 224 3.73 19.31 -17.37
N THR A 225 3.68 20.46 -18.03
CA THR A 225 2.44 21.06 -18.56
C THR A 225 2.27 20.97 -20.07
N ASP A 226 3.34 20.70 -20.82
CA ASP A 226 3.42 20.87 -22.28
C ASP A 226 2.93 19.68 -23.13
N GLY A 227 2.53 18.58 -22.50
CA GLY A 227 2.06 17.38 -23.21
C GLY A 227 3.16 16.59 -23.92
N ARG A 228 4.42 16.70 -23.49
CA ARG A 228 5.53 15.85 -23.99
C ARG A 228 5.24 14.35 -23.83
N LEU A 229 5.89 13.52 -24.67
CA LEU A 229 5.73 12.06 -24.67
C LEU A 229 6.51 11.36 -23.55
N PHE A 230 7.74 11.79 -23.28
CA PHE A 230 8.64 11.26 -22.26
C PHE A 230 9.06 12.37 -21.29
N PRO A 231 9.55 12.06 -20.08
CA PRO A 231 9.90 13.08 -19.08
C PRO A 231 10.89 14.14 -19.61
N TRP A 232 11.86 13.72 -20.42
CA TRP A 232 12.88 14.57 -21.03
C TRP A 232 12.47 15.26 -22.34
N GLY A 233 11.39 14.83 -23.02
CA GLY A 233 11.00 15.41 -24.31
C GLY A 233 10.09 14.52 -25.17
N ASN A 234 10.12 14.72 -26.49
CA ASN A 234 9.29 13.98 -27.45
C ASN A 234 10.05 12.89 -28.22
N GLU A 235 11.38 12.89 -28.15
CA GLU A 235 12.23 11.87 -28.78
C GLU A 235 12.63 10.83 -27.72
N PHE A 236 12.51 9.55 -28.07
CA PHE A 236 12.92 8.46 -27.19
C PHE A 236 14.45 8.37 -27.14
N ASP A 237 15.00 8.27 -25.93
CA ASP A 237 16.43 8.03 -25.69
C ASP A 237 16.59 6.83 -24.72
N PRO A 238 17.10 5.68 -25.18
CA PRO A 238 17.32 4.51 -24.32
C PRO A 238 18.43 4.74 -23.27
N GLN A 239 19.15 5.87 -23.31
CA GLN A 239 20.08 6.26 -22.26
C GLN A 239 19.44 7.15 -21.17
N CYS A 240 18.14 7.45 -21.29
CA CYS A 240 17.36 8.22 -20.31
C CYS A 240 16.42 7.35 -19.46
N CYS A 241 16.25 6.07 -19.76
CA CYS A 241 15.36 5.17 -19.03
C CYS A 241 15.85 3.71 -19.10
N ASN A 242 15.24 2.83 -18.30
CA ASN A 242 15.46 1.40 -18.36
C ASN A 242 14.30 0.69 -19.08
N THR A 243 14.51 0.21 -20.29
CA THR A 243 13.52 -0.47 -21.15
C THR A 243 14.17 -1.60 -21.95
N LYS A 244 13.38 -2.35 -22.73
CA LYS A 244 13.88 -3.40 -23.62
C LYS A 244 14.96 -2.91 -24.58
N GLU A 245 14.85 -1.69 -25.11
CA GLU A 245 15.83 -1.07 -26.00
C GLU A 245 17.18 -0.80 -25.32
N GLY A 246 17.18 -0.59 -24.00
CA GLY A 246 18.40 -0.39 -23.20
C GLY A 246 19.19 -1.66 -22.90
N GLY A 247 18.59 -2.85 -23.09
CA GLY A 247 19.30 -4.14 -23.03
C GLY A 247 19.83 -4.57 -21.66
N VAL A 248 19.40 -3.94 -20.55
CA VAL A 248 19.92 -4.22 -19.19
C VAL A 248 19.40 -5.55 -18.61
N LEU A 249 18.30 -6.08 -19.13
CA LEU A 249 17.68 -7.36 -18.73
C LEU A 249 17.35 -7.46 -17.22
N GLY A 250 16.84 -6.36 -16.66
CA GLY A 250 16.32 -6.28 -15.29
C GLY A 250 16.14 -4.84 -14.83
N TYR A 251 15.39 -4.63 -13.74
CA TYR A 251 15.30 -3.33 -13.08
C TYR A 251 16.62 -2.92 -12.40
N THR A 252 16.80 -1.63 -12.15
CA THR A 252 18.06 -0.98 -11.76
C THR A 252 17.92 -0.13 -10.49
N PRO A 253 19.03 0.33 -9.87
CA PRO A 253 18.98 1.38 -8.86
C PRO A 253 18.22 2.61 -9.37
N VAL A 254 17.49 3.29 -8.48
CA VAL A 254 16.59 4.41 -8.80
C VAL A 254 17.30 5.68 -9.29
N ASP A 255 18.62 5.76 -9.12
CA ASP A 255 19.47 6.90 -9.49
C ASP A 255 20.23 6.72 -10.80
N ARG A 256 20.13 5.54 -11.45
CA ARG A 256 20.94 5.16 -12.61
C ARG A 256 20.77 6.05 -13.85
N TYR A 257 19.61 6.69 -14.02
CA TYR A 257 19.29 7.49 -15.22
C TYR A 257 19.15 8.99 -14.93
N PRO A 258 20.27 9.70 -14.65
CA PRO A 258 20.24 11.12 -14.27
C PRO A 258 19.80 12.07 -15.40
N ARG A 259 19.74 11.62 -16.66
CA ARG A 259 19.16 12.39 -17.78
C ARG A 259 17.65 12.18 -17.94
N GLY A 260 17.09 11.10 -17.38
CA GLY A 260 15.67 10.76 -17.46
C GLY A 260 14.72 11.56 -16.56
N GLN A 261 15.17 12.68 -15.99
CA GLN A 261 14.33 13.43 -15.06
C GLN A 261 13.14 14.11 -15.75
N SER A 262 12.02 14.16 -15.04
CA SER A 262 10.89 15.00 -15.38
C SER A 262 11.20 16.50 -15.23
N PRO A 263 10.34 17.39 -15.74
CA PRO A 263 10.47 18.84 -15.55
C PRO A 263 10.54 19.28 -14.08
N TYR A 264 9.97 18.49 -13.17
CA TYR A 264 9.98 18.75 -11.73
C TYR A 264 11.07 17.96 -10.97
N GLY A 265 11.92 17.22 -11.67
CA GLY A 265 13.08 16.52 -11.10
C GLY A 265 12.84 15.07 -10.67
N CYS A 266 11.63 14.51 -10.89
CA CYS A 266 11.32 13.10 -10.64
C CYS A 266 12.16 12.19 -11.53
N ARG A 267 12.70 11.12 -10.96
CA ARG A 267 13.51 10.07 -11.60
C ARG A 267 12.67 8.85 -11.90
N ASP A 268 13.06 8.06 -12.91
CA ASP A 268 12.38 6.82 -13.33
C ASP A 268 10.87 7.00 -13.53
N MET A 269 10.44 8.13 -14.11
CA MET A 269 9.05 8.33 -14.55
C MET A 269 8.76 7.69 -15.93
N ALA A 270 9.72 6.94 -16.47
CA ALA A 270 9.61 6.16 -17.69
C ALA A 270 10.54 4.95 -17.58
N GLY A 271 9.99 3.74 -17.77
CA GLY A 271 10.70 2.49 -17.60
C GLY A 271 11.11 2.20 -16.15
N ASN A 272 12.09 1.30 -16.01
CA ASN A 272 12.51 0.66 -14.76
C ASN A 272 11.39 -0.17 -14.11
N VAL A 273 10.38 0.45 -13.50
CA VAL A 273 9.19 -0.23 -12.99
C VAL A 273 7.94 0.62 -13.21
N MET A 274 6.82 -0.04 -13.51
CA MET A 274 5.51 0.59 -13.46
C MET A 274 5.16 0.98 -12.02
N GLU A 275 4.29 1.96 -11.85
CA GLU A 275 3.93 2.45 -10.52
C GLU A 275 2.43 2.46 -10.26
N TRP A 276 2.03 1.88 -9.12
CA TRP A 276 0.66 1.92 -8.62
C TRP A 276 0.17 3.35 -8.36
N THR A 277 -0.98 3.72 -8.96
CA THR A 277 -1.69 4.97 -8.62
C THR A 277 -2.95 4.70 -7.79
N ALA A 278 -3.58 5.74 -7.26
CA ALA A 278 -4.77 5.68 -6.43
C ALA A 278 -6.07 5.41 -7.21
N ASP A 279 -6.03 5.44 -8.55
CA ASP A 279 -7.21 5.39 -9.42
C ASP A 279 -7.63 3.95 -9.75
N TRP A 280 -8.93 3.78 -9.98
CA TRP A 280 -9.47 2.55 -10.55
C TRP A 280 -9.39 2.63 -12.08
N PHE A 281 -8.96 1.55 -12.73
CA PHE A 281 -8.92 1.51 -14.19
C PHE A 281 -10.29 1.21 -14.78
N ASP A 282 -11.09 0.39 -14.09
CA ASP A 282 -12.41 -0.09 -14.51
C ASP A 282 -13.54 0.22 -13.51
N GLU A 283 -14.79 0.22 -13.99
CA GLU A 283 -15.99 0.45 -13.18
C GLU A 283 -16.23 -0.66 -12.15
N THR A 284 -15.80 -1.89 -12.44
CA THR A 284 -15.92 -3.04 -11.52
C THR A 284 -14.99 -2.97 -10.32
N ARG A 285 -14.03 -2.03 -10.32
CA ARG A 285 -13.00 -1.84 -9.30
C ARG A 285 -12.15 -3.09 -9.06
N SER A 286 -11.82 -3.83 -10.12
CA SER A 286 -10.91 -4.98 -10.05
C SER A 286 -9.45 -4.58 -10.32
N HIS A 287 -9.21 -3.68 -11.28
CA HIS A 287 -7.87 -3.24 -11.66
C HIS A 287 -7.57 -1.80 -11.22
N ARG A 288 -6.32 -1.60 -10.82
CA ARG A 288 -5.74 -0.28 -10.55
C ARG A 288 -4.96 0.19 -11.76
N VAL A 289 -4.94 1.51 -11.96
CA VAL A 289 -4.08 2.13 -12.94
C VAL A 289 -2.63 1.97 -12.48
N VAL A 290 -1.76 1.60 -13.42
CA VAL A 290 -0.31 1.74 -13.28
C VAL A 290 0.26 2.56 -14.44
N LYS A 291 1.33 3.30 -14.16
CA LYS A 291 1.94 4.26 -15.10
C LYS A 291 3.45 4.01 -15.27
N GLY A 292 4.04 4.58 -16.32
CA GLY A 292 5.49 4.64 -16.55
C GLY A 292 6.11 3.48 -17.34
N GLY A 293 5.45 2.32 -17.42
CA GLY A 293 6.05 1.11 -18.00
C GLY A 293 7.26 0.60 -17.22
N SER A 294 7.86 -0.52 -17.65
CA SER A 294 8.91 -1.22 -16.90
C SER A 294 10.15 -1.52 -17.74
N TRP A 295 11.16 -2.11 -17.09
CA TRP A 295 12.38 -2.60 -17.76
C TRP A 295 12.13 -3.66 -18.84
N ASP A 296 10.99 -4.38 -18.79
CA ASP A 296 10.59 -5.36 -19.81
C ASP A 296 9.59 -4.78 -20.83
N ASP A 297 9.37 -3.47 -20.85
CA ASP A 297 8.52 -2.82 -21.85
C ASP A 297 9.35 -2.10 -22.93
N PHE A 298 8.70 -1.77 -24.06
CA PHE A 298 9.23 -0.93 -25.14
C PHE A 298 8.80 0.54 -24.97
N ASP A 299 9.41 1.46 -25.73
CA ASP A 299 9.21 2.93 -25.68
C ASP A 299 7.73 3.35 -25.57
N TYR A 300 6.84 2.76 -26.38
CA TYR A 300 5.46 3.19 -26.51
C TYR A 300 4.64 2.95 -25.23
N VAL A 301 5.12 2.06 -24.36
CA VAL A 301 4.55 1.75 -23.05
C VAL A 301 5.05 2.72 -21.98
N THR A 302 6.25 3.29 -22.15
CA THR A 302 6.90 4.17 -21.16
C THR A 302 6.61 5.65 -21.35
N ARG A 303 5.78 6.00 -22.34
CA ARG A 303 5.26 7.36 -22.53
C ARG A 303 4.46 7.79 -21.30
N CYS A 304 4.58 9.06 -20.91
CA CYS A 304 3.93 9.60 -19.70
C CYS A 304 2.41 9.45 -19.71
N SER A 305 1.79 9.56 -20.90
CA SER A 305 0.35 9.37 -21.11
C SER A 305 -0.10 7.92 -21.05
N ASN A 306 0.79 6.95 -21.27
CA ASN A 306 0.43 5.53 -21.28
C ASN A 306 -0.13 5.11 -19.91
N ARG A 307 -1.13 4.23 -19.92
CA ARG A 307 -1.79 3.69 -18.72
C ARG A 307 -2.04 2.20 -18.91
N GLN A 308 -1.62 1.41 -17.93
CA GLN A 308 -1.91 -0.02 -17.87
C GLN A 308 -2.81 -0.35 -16.68
N ALA A 309 -3.30 -1.58 -16.64
CA ALA A 309 -4.24 -2.08 -15.64
C ALA A 309 -3.72 -3.38 -15.03
N TYR A 310 -3.63 -3.46 -13.70
CA TYR A 310 -3.34 -4.70 -12.99
C TYR A 310 -4.31 -4.90 -11.83
N GLU A 311 -4.68 -6.15 -11.57
CA GLU A 311 -5.55 -6.53 -10.45
C GLU A 311 -4.98 -6.00 -9.13
N HIS A 312 -5.81 -5.42 -8.28
CA HIS A 312 -5.34 -4.70 -7.08
C HIS A 312 -4.60 -5.57 -6.04
N PHE A 313 -4.76 -6.91 -6.11
CA PHE A 313 -4.06 -7.90 -5.27
C PHE A 313 -2.80 -8.49 -5.96
N TYR A 314 -2.50 -8.10 -7.20
CA TYR A 314 -1.35 -8.62 -7.94
C TYR A 314 -0.04 -8.18 -7.27
N ARG A 315 0.78 -9.17 -6.90
CA ARG A 315 1.96 -8.97 -6.03
C ARG A 315 3.17 -9.82 -6.38
N MET A 316 3.00 -10.80 -7.28
CA MET A 316 4.07 -11.69 -7.75
C MET A 316 4.76 -11.08 -8.98
N THR A 317 5.30 -9.87 -8.80
CA THR A 317 5.80 -9.02 -9.90
C THR A 317 7.23 -8.53 -9.66
N MET A 318 7.96 -8.39 -10.76
CA MET A 318 9.28 -7.74 -10.85
C MET A 318 9.24 -6.47 -11.72
N ILE A 319 8.04 -6.00 -12.06
CA ILE A 319 7.80 -4.90 -13.00
C ILE A 319 6.86 -3.80 -12.45
N ILE A 320 6.26 -3.97 -11.27
CA ILE A 320 5.43 -2.94 -10.62
C ILE A 320 6.00 -2.62 -9.23
N GLY A 321 6.32 -1.36 -9.01
CA GLY A 321 6.60 -0.74 -7.71
C GLY A 321 5.60 0.40 -7.45
N PHE A 322 6.04 1.45 -6.76
CA PHE A 322 5.23 2.64 -6.50
C PHE A 322 6.09 3.80 -6.00
N ARG A 323 5.51 5.00 -6.00
CA ARG A 323 5.99 6.18 -5.27
C ARG A 323 4.84 6.85 -4.52
N CYS A 324 5.14 7.71 -3.55
CA CYS A 324 4.12 8.37 -2.74
C CYS A 324 4.02 9.87 -3.05
N VAL A 325 2.88 10.46 -2.67
CA VAL A 325 2.65 11.91 -2.67
C VAL A 325 2.15 12.39 -1.31
N ARG A 326 2.39 13.67 -1.02
CA ARG A 326 1.88 14.38 0.15
C ARG A 326 1.23 15.67 -0.33
N SER A 327 -0.03 15.88 0.01
CA SER A 327 -0.71 17.17 -0.21
C SER A 327 -0.02 18.27 0.60
N LEU A 328 -0.11 19.52 0.15
CA LEU A 328 0.35 20.69 0.91
C LEU A 328 -0.53 20.97 2.14
#